data_AF-A0AA51RTS9-F1
#
_entry.id   AF-A0AA51RTS9-F1
#
_cell.length_a   1.000
_cell.length_b   1.000
_cell.length_c   1.000
_cell.angle_alpha   90.00
_cell.angle_beta   90.00
_cell.angle_gamma   90.00
#
_symmetry.space_group_name_H-M   'P 1'
#
loop_
_entity.id
_entity.type
_entity.pdbx_description
1 polymer ?
#
loop_
_entity_poly.entity_id
_entity_poly.type
_entity_poly.pdbx_seq_one_letter_code
_entity_poly.pdbx_strand_id
1 'polypeptide(L)'
;MRKNKITNWLSGIFLIFSVGTLTAATNEQLYELQKNEIEGTEVFLNGMGAVKKLNATYYIAALYLQEKSGVDSDIVFMEGKKRLILKFSLDRVSARGFGREMAGALKINNVPEELAVYRNDLRKFIGFFKGIYQKGDTLTFDYSPKRGVTVRHNDETLGNISTKGFDKLLFKSWLGEKPFSNSFKRGLVGANEDKEAIDLLRQYVDLN
;
A
#
# COMPACT_ATOMS: atom_id res chain seq x y z
N MET A 1 -72.66 -31.01 15.01
CA MET A 1 -72.03 -31.94 14.03
C MET A 1 -71.10 -31.11 13.13
N ARG A 2 -69.76 -31.21 13.28
CA ARG A 2 -68.84 -31.91 12.36
C ARG A 2 -69.00 -31.39 10.91
N LYS A 3 -68.03 -30.70 10.28
CA LYS A 3 -66.66 -31.17 9.94
C LYS A 3 -65.73 -30.01 9.52
N ASN A 4 -64.45 -30.19 9.88
CA ASN A 4 -63.21 -29.50 9.48
C ASN A 4 -63.01 -29.29 7.96
N LYS A 5 -62.18 -28.30 7.55
CA LYS A 5 -60.78 -28.53 7.03
C LYS A 5 -60.12 -27.32 6.30
N ILE A 6 -58.85 -27.07 6.69
CA ILE A 6 -57.65 -26.77 5.88
C ILE A 6 -57.54 -25.33 5.29
N THR A 7 -56.87 -24.37 5.94
CA THR A 7 -55.43 -24.01 5.83
C THR A 7 -54.88 -23.92 4.40
N ASN A 8 -54.48 -22.72 3.97
CA ASN A 8 -53.35 -22.53 3.05
C ASN A 8 -52.72 -21.14 3.30
N TRP A 9 -51.69 -21.11 4.14
CA TRP A 9 -50.70 -20.04 4.13
C TRP A 9 -49.78 -20.31 2.94
N LEU A 10 -49.80 -19.45 1.92
CA LEU A 10 -48.79 -19.50 0.87
C LEU A 10 -47.53 -18.81 1.39
N SER A 11 -46.64 -19.62 1.94
CA SER A 11 -45.25 -19.27 2.21
C SER A 11 -44.53 -19.02 0.88
N GLY A 12 -44.51 -17.77 0.43
CA GLY A 12 -43.62 -17.32 -0.63
C GLY A 12 -42.20 -17.18 -0.07
N ILE A 13 -41.36 -18.19 -0.23
CA ILE A 13 -39.91 -18.06 -0.02
C ILE A 13 -39.37 -17.21 -1.17
N PHE A 14 -39.20 -15.90 -0.95
CA PHE A 14 -38.36 -15.06 -1.80
C PHE A 14 -36.91 -15.36 -1.47
N LEU A 15 -36.28 -16.24 -2.26
CA LEU A 15 -34.84 -16.37 -2.30
C LEU A 15 -34.27 -15.13 -2.99
N ILE A 16 -33.94 -14.11 -2.20
CA ILE A 16 -33.15 -12.98 -2.67
C ILE A 16 -31.71 -13.50 -2.78
N PHE A 17 -31.32 -13.94 -3.97
CA PHE A 17 -29.91 -14.01 -4.33
C PHE A 17 -29.42 -12.57 -4.47
N SER A 18 -28.81 -12.01 -3.41
CA SER A 18 -27.98 -10.83 -3.55
C SER A 18 -26.74 -11.26 -4.33
N VAL A 19 -26.81 -11.19 -5.66
CA VAL A 19 -25.61 -11.15 -6.48
C VAL A 19 -24.92 -9.85 -6.08
N GLY A 20 -23.89 -9.96 -5.24
CA GLY A 20 -23.05 -8.82 -4.89
C GLY A 20 -22.51 -8.25 -6.19
N THR A 21 -22.98 -7.07 -6.57
CA THR A 21 -22.37 -6.33 -7.67
C THR A 21 -20.98 -5.94 -7.20
N LEU A 22 -19.94 -6.51 -7.81
CA LEU A 22 -18.64 -5.84 -7.86
C LEU A 22 -18.89 -4.53 -8.60
N THR A 23 -19.11 -3.44 -7.86
CA THR A 23 -19.17 -2.11 -8.45
C THR A 23 -17.78 -1.80 -8.98
N ALA A 24 -17.63 -1.77 -10.30
CA ALA A 24 -16.41 -1.22 -10.90
C ALA A 24 -16.15 0.17 -10.31
N ALA A 25 -14.90 0.46 -9.97
CA ALA A 25 -14.48 1.78 -9.55
C ALA A 25 -15.06 2.86 -10.47
N THR A 26 -15.70 3.87 -9.91
CA THR A 26 -16.18 5.03 -10.66
C THR A 26 -15.00 5.79 -11.26
N ASN A 27 -15.20 6.49 -12.37
CA ASN A 27 -14.15 7.33 -12.98
C ASN A 27 -13.64 8.37 -11.99
N GLU A 28 -14.53 8.87 -11.13
CA GLU A 28 -14.23 9.79 -10.04
C GLU A 28 -13.26 9.16 -9.04
N GLN A 29 -13.54 7.95 -8.53
CA GLN A 29 -12.62 7.24 -7.62
C GLN A 29 -11.23 7.01 -8.23
N LEU A 30 -11.18 6.68 -9.52
CA LEU A 30 -9.91 6.47 -10.23
C LEU A 30 -9.15 7.79 -10.41
N TYR A 31 -9.85 8.90 -10.65
CA TYR A 31 -9.28 10.23 -10.74
C TYR A 31 -8.70 10.71 -9.41
N GLU A 32 -9.44 10.52 -8.31
CA GLU A 32 -8.97 10.86 -6.96
C GLU A 32 -7.69 10.11 -6.58
N LEU A 33 -7.51 8.88 -7.08
CA LEU A 33 -6.26 8.13 -6.86
C LEU A 33 -5.06 8.70 -7.62
N GLN A 34 -5.24 9.49 -8.67
CA GLN A 34 -4.13 10.04 -9.46
C GLN A 34 -3.39 11.16 -8.74
N LYS A 35 -4.03 11.81 -7.76
CA LYS A 35 -3.53 13.02 -7.12
C LYS A 35 -3.58 12.88 -5.62
N ASN A 36 -2.54 13.35 -4.95
CA ASN A 36 -2.44 13.38 -3.49
C ASN A 36 -1.76 14.68 -3.07
N GLU A 37 -1.78 14.96 -1.77
CA GLU A 37 -1.10 16.13 -1.20
C GLU A 37 -0.24 15.75 0.01
N ILE A 38 0.94 16.35 0.10
CA ILE A 38 1.83 16.30 1.24
C ILE A 38 2.16 17.74 1.64
N GLU A 39 1.61 18.20 2.77
CA GLU A 39 1.87 19.54 3.32
C GLU A 39 1.69 20.68 2.27
N GLY A 40 0.53 20.77 1.62
CA GLY A 40 0.26 21.81 0.62
C GLY A 40 0.92 21.61 -0.74
N THR A 41 1.65 20.51 -0.95
CA THR A 41 2.31 20.21 -2.24
C THR A 41 1.66 19.00 -2.88
N GLU A 42 1.25 19.18 -4.12
CA GLU A 42 0.69 18.11 -4.94
C GLU A 42 1.76 17.06 -5.27
N VAL A 43 1.35 15.80 -5.19
CA VAL A 43 2.11 14.65 -5.64
C VAL A 43 1.20 13.77 -6.49
N PHE A 44 1.73 13.22 -7.56
CA PHE A 44 0.96 12.49 -8.56
C PHE A 44 1.31 11.01 -8.53
N LEU A 45 0.32 10.16 -8.79
CA LEU A 45 0.55 8.73 -8.92
C LEU A 45 1.54 8.49 -10.05
N ASN A 46 2.67 7.88 -9.69
CA ASN A 46 3.70 7.45 -10.62
C ASN A 46 3.43 6.03 -11.10
N GLY A 47 3.06 5.13 -10.17
CA GLY A 47 2.80 3.74 -10.49
C GLY A 47 2.36 2.92 -9.29
N MET A 48 1.89 1.70 -9.57
CA MET A 48 1.44 0.73 -8.57
C MET A 48 2.13 -0.61 -8.75
N GLY A 49 2.46 -1.29 -7.66
CA GLY A 49 3.05 -2.62 -7.67
C GLY A 49 2.49 -3.50 -6.57
N ALA A 50 2.28 -4.79 -6.84
CA ALA A 50 1.82 -5.75 -5.84
C ALA A 50 2.95 -6.66 -5.34
N VAL A 51 3.03 -6.84 -4.02
CA VAL A 51 3.82 -7.92 -3.42
C VAL A 51 2.90 -9.12 -3.23
N LYS A 52 3.34 -10.31 -3.65
CA LYS A 52 2.58 -11.57 -3.49
C LYS A 52 3.24 -12.49 -2.47
N LYS A 53 2.43 -13.26 -1.74
CA LYS A 53 2.84 -14.36 -0.85
C LYS A 53 1.96 -15.58 -1.10
N LEU A 54 2.57 -16.75 -1.33
CA LEU A 54 1.85 -18.02 -1.55
C LEU A 54 0.68 -17.87 -2.54
N ASN A 55 0.92 -17.18 -3.66
CA ASN A 55 -0.05 -16.85 -4.72
C ASN A 55 -1.16 -15.84 -4.37
N ALA A 56 -1.24 -15.34 -3.14
CA ALA A 56 -2.14 -14.25 -2.77
C ALA A 56 -1.42 -12.88 -2.84
N THR A 57 -2.15 -11.82 -3.21
CA THR A 57 -1.64 -10.45 -3.05
C THR A 57 -1.51 -10.15 -1.56
N TYR A 58 -0.31 -9.76 -1.13
CA TYR A 58 -0.03 -9.37 0.24
C TYR A 58 -0.44 -7.92 0.49
N TYR A 59 0.12 -7.00 -0.30
CA TYR A 59 -0.30 -5.62 -0.37
C TYR A 59 -0.06 -5.08 -1.78
N ILE A 60 -0.79 -4.01 -2.12
CA ILE A 60 -0.54 -3.19 -3.30
C ILE A 60 0.07 -1.87 -2.82
N ALA A 61 1.20 -1.49 -3.42
CA ALA A 61 1.87 -0.25 -3.16
C ALA A 61 1.55 0.76 -4.25
N ALA A 62 1.26 2.01 -3.87
CA ALA A 62 1.07 3.14 -4.76
C ALA A 62 2.13 4.21 -4.46
N LEU A 63 2.95 4.55 -5.45
CA LEU A 63 4.00 5.56 -5.33
C LEU A 63 3.55 6.88 -5.93
N TYR A 64 3.66 7.94 -5.14
CA TYR A 64 3.32 9.31 -5.50
C TYR A 64 4.55 10.20 -5.44
N LEU A 65 4.73 11.03 -6.47
CA LEU A 65 5.92 11.84 -6.69
C LEU A 65 5.51 13.25 -7.12
N GLN A 66 6.26 14.26 -6.66
CA GLN A 66 6.02 15.66 -7.03
C GLN A 66 6.22 15.89 -8.54
N GLU A 67 7.24 15.25 -9.12
CA GLU A 67 7.49 15.19 -10.56
C GLU A 67 7.43 13.73 -10.98
N LYS A 68 6.63 13.39 -12.00
CA LYS A 68 6.58 12.02 -12.51
C LYS A 68 7.93 11.69 -13.16
N SER A 69 8.59 10.60 -12.76
CA SER A 69 9.62 10.00 -13.61
C SER A 69 9.01 8.87 -14.41
N GLY A 70 9.32 8.84 -15.70
CA GLY A 70 9.09 7.64 -16.49
C GLY A 70 10.20 6.63 -16.20
N VAL A 71 9.84 5.37 -15.89
CA VAL A 71 10.65 4.13 -15.83
C VAL A 71 11.91 4.13 -14.92
N ASP A 72 12.45 5.29 -14.58
CA ASP A 72 13.68 5.45 -13.85
C ASP A 72 13.46 5.25 -12.35
N SER A 73 14.06 4.17 -11.82
CA SER A 73 14.01 3.86 -10.41
C SER A 73 14.84 4.80 -9.54
N ASP A 74 15.74 5.59 -10.14
CA ASP A 74 16.57 6.56 -9.41
C ASP A 74 15.75 7.73 -8.85
N ILE A 75 14.45 7.80 -9.17
CA ILE A 75 13.51 8.75 -8.56
C ILE A 75 13.47 8.69 -7.03
N VAL A 76 13.81 7.56 -6.41
CA VAL A 76 13.92 7.49 -4.94
C VAL A 76 15.07 8.33 -4.39
N PHE A 77 16.07 8.66 -5.21
CA PHE A 77 17.23 9.48 -4.84
C PHE A 77 17.03 10.95 -5.12
N MET A 78 16.03 11.31 -5.93
CA MET A 78 15.69 12.69 -6.22
C MET A 78 15.15 13.39 -4.96
N GLU A 79 15.52 14.65 -4.82
CA GLU A 79 14.95 15.52 -3.81
C GLU A 79 13.53 15.92 -4.24
N GLY A 80 12.60 15.94 -3.29
CA GLY A 80 11.19 16.20 -3.58
C GLY A 80 10.28 15.45 -2.64
N LYS A 81 9.07 15.98 -2.43
CA LYS A 81 8.06 15.29 -1.62
C LYS A 81 7.61 14.02 -2.35
N LYS A 82 7.52 12.93 -1.59
CA LYS A 82 7.13 11.62 -2.11
C LYS A 82 6.31 10.85 -1.07
N ARG A 83 5.34 10.08 -1.54
CA ARG A 83 4.47 9.24 -0.71
C ARG A 83 4.45 7.83 -1.25
N LEU A 84 4.64 6.84 -0.38
CA LEU A 84 4.35 5.45 -0.68
C LEU A 84 3.19 5.01 0.19
N ILE A 85 2.10 4.53 -0.40
CA ILE A 85 0.98 3.94 0.32
C ILE A 85 1.01 2.43 0.08
N LEU A 86 1.02 1.64 1.13
CA LEU A 86 0.83 0.19 1.08
C LEU A 86 -0.59 -0.12 1.54
N LYS A 87 -1.42 -0.73 0.69
CA LYS A 87 -2.77 -1.16 1.04
C LYS A 87 -2.83 -2.68 1.14
N PHE A 88 -3.13 -3.20 2.33
CA PHE A 88 -3.10 -4.64 2.59
C PHE A 88 -4.28 -5.36 1.95
N SER A 89 -4.01 -6.53 1.36
CA SER A 89 -5.01 -7.35 0.66
C SER A 89 -5.38 -8.63 1.42
N LEU A 90 -4.57 -9.05 2.40
CA LEU A 90 -4.87 -10.19 3.26
C LEU A 90 -5.71 -9.77 4.46
N ASP A 91 -6.63 -10.64 4.89
CA ASP A 91 -7.53 -10.39 6.03
C ASP A 91 -6.80 -10.13 7.34
N ARG A 92 -5.60 -10.71 7.49
CA ARG A 92 -4.82 -10.57 8.72
C ARG A 92 -3.33 -10.54 8.45
N VAL A 93 -2.70 -9.43 8.81
CA VAL A 93 -1.27 -9.21 8.66
C VAL A 93 -0.66 -8.87 10.02
N SER A 94 0.37 -9.63 10.43
CA SER A 94 1.09 -9.32 11.66
C SER A 94 1.95 -8.07 11.46
N ALA A 95 1.71 -7.00 12.22
CA ALA A 95 2.53 -5.79 12.14
C ALA A 95 4.00 -6.05 12.50
N ARG A 96 4.24 -6.93 13.49
CA ARG A 96 5.59 -7.40 13.82
C ARG A 96 6.22 -8.19 12.67
N GLY A 97 5.43 -9.01 11.98
CA GLY A 97 5.87 -9.74 10.79
C GLY A 97 6.28 -8.79 9.67
N PHE A 98 5.45 -7.79 9.38
CA PHE A 98 5.76 -6.71 8.44
C PHE A 98 7.04 -5.96 8.83
N GLY A 99 7.20 -5.59 10.11
CA GLY A 99 8.42 -4.94 10.60
C GLY A 99 9.68 -5.79 10.39
N ARG A 100 9.62 -7.11 10.61
CA ARG A 100 10.77 -8.00 10.32
C ARG A 100 11.09 -8.06 8.82
N GLU A 101 10.08 -8.07 7.96
CA GLU A 101 10.28 -8.04 6.51
C GLU A 101 10.94 -6.73 6.07
N MET A 102 10.48 -5.60 6.60
CA MET A 102 11.13 -4.31 6.36
C MET A 102 12.58 -4.29 6.85
N ALA A 103 12.86 -4.81 8.05
CA ALA A 103 14.24 -4.93 8.54
C ALA A 103 15.13 -5.79 7.64
N GLY A 104 14.58 -6.88 7.10
CA GLY A 104 15.24 -7.74 6.11
C GLY A 104 15.52 -6.99 4.80
N ALA A 105 14.51 -6.32 4.24
CA ALA A 105 14.65 -5.56 2.99
C ALA A 105 15.66 -4.42 3.11
N LEU A 106 15.67 -3.72 4.24
CA LEU A 106 16.66 -2.70 4.60
C LEU A 106 18.07 -3.28 4.63
N LYS A 107 18.27 -4.43 5.28
CA LYS A 107 19.56 -5.11 5.35
C LYS A 107 20.06 -5.60 3.98
N ILE A 108 19.15 -6.05 3.12
CA ILE A 108 19.48 -6.64 1.82
C ILE A 108 19.85 -5.56 0.78
N ASN A 109 19.24 -4.38 0.86
CA ASN A 109 19.38 -3.31 -0.14
C ASN A 109 20.32 -2.17 0.27
N ASN A 110 20.95 -2.25 1.44
CA ASN A 110 21.88 -1.22 1.93
C ASN A 110 23.16 -1.87 2.45
N VAL A 111 24.28 -1.16 2.33
CA VAL A 111 25.55 -1.64 2.89
C VAL A 111 25.54 -1.54 4.43
N PRO A 112 26.17 -2.49 5.14
CA PRO A 112 26.16 -2.52 6.61
C PRO A 112 26.64 -1.23 7.28
N GLU A 113 27.61 -0.55 6.68
CA GLU A 113 28.21 0.69 7.17
C GLU A 113 27.19 1.84 7.14
N GLU A 114 26.41 1.95 6.06
CA GLU A 114 25.30 2.92 5.97
C GLU A 114 24.27 2.65 7.07
N LEU A 115 23.85 1.39 7.24
CA LEU A 115 22.86 1.01 8.26
C LEU A 115 23.36 1.29 9.69
N ALA A 116 24.65 1.19 9.95
CA ALA A 116 25.23 1.46 11.26
C ALA A 116 25.03 2.91 11.70
N VAL A 117 25.13 3.86 10.76
CA VAL A 117 24.90 5.30 11.01
C VAL A 117 23.46 5.56 11.47
N TYR A 118 22.48 4.85 10.90
CA TYR A 118 21.04 5.01 11.19
C TYR A 118 20.51 4.00 12.22
N ARG A 119 21.36 3.33 13.00
CA ARG A 119 20.93 2.23 13.89
C ARG A 119 19.78 2.61 14.83
N ASN A 120 19.82 3.81 15.39
CA ASN A 120 18.77 4.28 16.31
C ASN A 120 17.46 4.58 15.56
N ASP A 121 17.56 5.20 14.39
CA ASP A 121 16.41 5.48 13.52
C ASP A 121 15.75 4.21 13.02
N LEU A 122 16.54 3.21 12.62
CA LEU A 122 16.07 1.89 12.24
C LEU A 122 15.31 1.21 13.38
N ARG A 123 15.88 1.23 14.59
CA ARG A 123 15.21 0.65 15.77
C ARG A 123 13.87 1.36 16.05
N LYS A 124 13.85 2.69 15.96
CA LYS A 124 12.65 3.50 16.15
C LYS A 124 11.60 3.18 15.08
N PHE A 125 12.01 3.17 13.81
CA PHE A 125 11.17 2.86 12.65
C PHE A 125 10.53 1.48 12.74
N ILE A 126 11.30 0.44 13.02
CA ILE A 126 10.77 -0.92 13.18
C ILE A 126 9.81 -1.00 14.39
N GLY A 127 10.05 -0.18 15.42
CA GLY A 127 9.19 -0.06 16.60
C GLY A 127 7.82 0.59 16.34
N PHE A 128 7.60 1.21 15.18
CA PHE A 128 6.30 1.80 14.81
C PHE A 128 5.22 0.73 14.58
N PHE A 129 5.61 -0.45 14.09
CA PHE A 129 4.66 -1.46 13.63
C PHE A 129 4.20 -2.36 14.79
N LYS A 130 2.97 -2.17 15.25
CA LYS A 130 2.36 -2.91 16.37
C LYS A 130 0.97 -3.42 16.02
N GLY A 131 0.56 -4.51 16.64
CA GLY A 131 -0.76 -5.10 16.45
C GLY A 131 -0.91 -5.94 15.18
N ILE A 132 -2.08 -5.83 14.57
CA ILE A 132 -2.52 -6.60 13.41
C ILE A 132 -3.14 -5.62 12.42
N TYR A 133 -2.72 -5.68 11.16
CA TYR A 133 -3.38 -4.97 10.06
C TYR A 133 -4.40 -5.88 9.41
N GLN A 134 -5.50 -5.30 8.98
CA GLN A 134 -6.60 -5.98 8.29
C GLN A 134 -6.52 -5.72 6.79
N LYS A 135 -7.34 -6.43 6.02
CA LYS A 135 -7.55 -6.10 4.62
C LYS A 135 -8.11 -4.67 4.52
N GLY A 136 -7.65 -3.91 3.53
CA GLY A 136 -8.05 -2.51 3.34
C GLY A 136 -7.20 -1.50 4.12
N ASP A 137 -6.58 -1.91 5.24
CA ASP A 137 -5.69 -1.04 6.01
C ASP A 137 -4.53 -0.50 5.16
N THR A 138 -4.14 0.73 5.45
CA THR A 138 -3.04 1.40 4.75
C THR A 138 -1.86 1.70 5.67
N LEU A 139 -0.64 1.50 5.18
CA LEU A 139 0.56 2.13 5.73
C LEU A 139 1.06 3.19 4.76
N THR A 140 1.08 4.44 5.21
CA THR A 140 1.56 5.57 4.40
C THR A 140 2.92 6.04 4.87
N PHE A 141 3.86 6.18 3.94
CA PHE A 141 5.21 6.66 4.15
C PHE A 141 5.39 7.98 3.41
N ASP A 142 5.29 9.09 4.13
CA ASP A 142 5.45 10.43 3.58
C ASP A 142 6.87 10.93 3.83
N TYR A 143 7.55 11.35 2.78
CA TYR A 143 8.79 12.08 2.88
C TYR A 143 8.61 13.54 2.48
N SER A 144 9.13 14.44 3.30
CA SER A 144 9.40 15.82 2.93
C SER A 144 10.80 16.23 3.39
N PRO A 145 11.52 17.10 2.64
CA PRO A 145 12.83 17.59 3.07
C PRO A 145 12.84 18.22 4.46
N LYS A 146 11.70 18.84 4.85
CA LYS A 146 11.54 19.53 6.14
C LYS A 146 11.29 18.58 7.31
N ARG A 147 10.56 17.48 7.11
CA ARG A 147 10.13 16.58 8.20
C ARG A 147 10.82 15.22 8.19
N GLY A 148 11.54 14.86 7.13
CA GLY A 148 12.02 13.49 6.92
C GLY A 148 10.84 12.55 6.63
N VAL A 149 10.89 11.33 7.16
CA VAL A 149 9.89 10.28 6.90
C VAL A 149 8.86 10.21 8.03
N THR A 150 7.59 10.44 7.70
CA THR A 150 6.44 10.22 8.59
C THR A 150 5.71 8.94 8.18
N VAL A 151 5.41 8.07 9.15
CA VAL A 151 4.69 6.82 8.92
C VAL A 151 3.31 6.91 9.57
N ARG A 152 2.28 6.56 8.82
CA ARG A 152 0.88 6.50 9.28
C ARG A 152 0.27 5.13 9.02
N HIS A 153 -0.57 4.66 9.93
CA HIS A 153 -1.49 3.55 9.72
C HIS A 153 -2.89 4.13 9.62
N ASN A 154 -3.50 4.02 8.44
CA ASN A 154 -4.70 4.79 8.09
C ASN A 154 -4.42 6.29 8.36
N ASP A 155 -5.24 6.92 9.20
CA ASP A 155 -5.09 8.34 9.56
C ASP A 155 -4.24 8.56 10.82
N GLU A 156 -3.83 7.50 11.52
CA GLU A 156 -3.05 7.60 12.75
C GLU A 156 -1.55 7.67 12.47
N THR A 157 -0.86 8.67 13.02
CA THR A 157 0.60 8.77 12.93
C THR A 157 1.28 7.81 13.88
N LEU A 158 2.02 6.84 13.33
CA LEU A 158 2.82 5.90 14.10
C LEU A 158 4.14 6.53 14.57
N GLY A 159 4.71 7.44 13.79
CA GLY A 159 5.93 8.15 14.14
C GLY A 159 6.61 8.86 12.98
N ASN A 160 7.74 9.49 13.29
CA ASN A 160 8.55 10.25 12.33
C ASN A 160 10.06 10.04 12.57
N ILE A 161 10.82 9.97 11.47
CA ILE A 161 12.29 9.92 11.43
C ILE A 161 12.78 11.13 10.62
N SER A 162 13.43 12.09 11.29
CA SER A 162 13.87 13.35 10.69
C SER A 162 15.34 13.35 10.24
N THR A 163 16.08 12.27 10.47
CA THR A 163 17.50 12.18 10.09
C THR A 163 17.65 12.25 8.58
N LYS A 164 18.45 13.21 8.10
CA LYS A 164 18.72 13.42 6.67
C LYS A 164 19.27 12.14 6.04
N GLY A 165 18.73 11.75 4.88
CA GLY A 165 19.16 10.58 4.12
C GLY A 165 18.49 9.26 4.52
N PHE A 166 17.74 9.22 5.63
CA PHE A 166 16.99 8.03 6.03
C PHE A 166 15.96 7.60 4.97
N ASP A 167 15.37 8.55 4.25
CA ASP A 167 14.43 8.28 3.16
C ASP A 167 15.08 7.45 2.05
N LYS A 168 16.29 7.79 1.62
CA LYS A 168 17.00 7.04 0.56
C LYS A 168 17.24 5.60 1.00
N LEU A 169 17.67 5.40 2.24
CA LEU A 169 17.88 4.08 2.83
C LEU A 169 16.59 3.25 2.91
N LEU A 170 15.50 3.90 3.32
CA LEU A 170 14.19 3.26 3.42
C LEU A 170 13.64 2.89 2.05
N PHE A 171 13.61 3.82 1.10
CA PHE A 171 13.01 3.61 -0.22
C PHE A 171 13.77 2.58 -1.07
N LYS A 172 15.09 2.40 -0.86
CA LYS A 172 15.87 1.28 -1.40
C LYS A 172 15.27 -0.10 -1.04
N SER A 173 14.52 -0.23 0.05
CA SER A 173 13.84 -1.48 0.41
C SER A 173 12.80 -1.94 -0.62
N TRP A 174 12.21 -0.99 -1.36
CA TRP A 174 11.21 -1.27 -2.39
C TRP A 174 11.78 -1.17 -3.81
N LEU A 175 12.67 -0.20 -4.04
CA LEU A 175 13.13 0.18 -5.38
C LEU A 175 14.65 -0.02 -5.59
N GLY A 176 15.36 -0.59 -4.62
CA GLY A 176 16.77 -0.95 -4.73
C GLY A 176 17.04 -2.12 -5.68
N GLU A 177 18.24 -2.69 -5.58
CA GLU A 177 18.70 -3.78 -6.45
C GLU A 177 17.96 -5.10 -6.21
N LYS A 178 17.49 -5.32 -4.98
CA LYS A 178 16.80 -6.54 -4.54
C LYS A 178 15.39 -6.18 -4.07
N PRO A 179 14.48 -5.80 -4.99
CA PRO A 179 13.09 -5.52 -4.66
C PRO A 179 12.35 -6.80 -4.28
N PHE A 180 11.14 -6.65 -3.73
CA PHE A 180 10.26 -7.80 -3.43
C PHE A 180 9.97 -8.68 -4.66
N SER A 181 9.85 -8.05 -5.83
CA SER A 181 9.89 -8.71 -7.14
C SER A 181 10.23 -7.71 -8.25
N ASN A 182 10.66 -8.21 -9.41
CA ASN A 182 10.90 -7.36 -10.58
C ASN A 182 9.59 -6.71 -11.08
N SER A 183 8.47 -7.44 -11.08
CA SER A 183 7.17 -6.88 -11.46
C SER A 183 6.70 -5.78 -10.51
N PHE A 184 6.93 -5.95 -9.20
CA PHE A 184 6.64 -4.94 -8.19
C PHE A 184 7.41 -3.64 -8.46
N LYS A 185 8.73 -3.73 -8.66
CA LYS A 185 9.57 -2.56 -8.97
C LYS A 185 9.14 -1.89 -10.26
N ARG A 186 8.93 -2.65 -11.35
CA ARG A 186 8.44 -2.11 -12.63
C ARG A 186 7.12 -1.38 -12.51
N GLY A 187 6.16 -1.95 -11.78
CA GLY A 187 4.86 -1.33 -11.57
C GLY A 187 4.95 0.02 -10.84
N LEU A 188 5.79 0.11 -9.81
CA LEU A 188 5.99 1.37 -9.07
C LEU A 188 6.62 2.50 -9.90
N VAL A 189 7.53 2.17 -10.82
CA VAL A 189 8.17 3.14 -11.72
C VAL A 189 7.36 3.40 -13.00
N GLY A 190 6.13 2.85 -13.09
CA GLY A 190 5.25 3.04 -14.24
C GLY A 190 5.72 2.33 -15.51
N ALA A 191 6.45 1.23 -15.39
CA ALA A 191 7.04 0.45 -16.48
C ALA A 191 6.39 -0.94 -16.68
N ASN A 192 5.18 -1.14 -16.20
CA ASN A 192 4.38 -2.33 -16.46
C ASN A 192 3.43 -2.12 -17.65
N GLU A 193 2.86 -3.20 -18.17
CA GLU A 193 1.86 -3.13 -19.25
C GLU A 193 0.58 -2.44 -18.76
N ASP A 194 -0.09 -1.69 -19.65
CA ASP A 194 -1.32 -0.96 -19.33
C ASP A 194 -2.38 -1.85 -18.66
N LYS A 195 -2.52 -3.08 -19.13
CA LYS A 195 -3.45 -4.06 -18.55
C LYS A 195 -3.10 -4.39 -17.10
N GLU A 196 -1.82 -4.63 -16.80
CA GLU A 196 -1.36 -4.91 -15.43
C GLU A 196 -1.57 -3.68 -14.53
N ALA A 197 -1.32 -2.48 -15.04
CA ALA A 197 -1.57 -1.24 -14.30
C ALA A 197 -3.06 -1.04 -13.98
N ILE A 198 -3.94 -1.26 -14.96
CA ILE A 198 -5.40 -1.15 -14.79
C ILE A 198 -5.91 -2.21 -13.80
N ASP A 199 -5.43 -3.45 -13.88
CA ASP A 199 -5.84 -4.53 -12.98
C ASP A 199 -5.42 -4.23 -11.53
N LEU A 200 -4.20 -3.72 -11.33
CA LEU A 200 -3.74 -3.28 -10.00
C LEU A 200 -4.57 -2.12 -9.46
N LEU A 201 -4.90 -1.15 -10.30
CA LEU A 201 -5.72 0.00 -9.91
C LEU A 201 -7.12 -0.42 -9.47
N ARG A 202 -7.77 -1.32 -10.23
CA ARG A 202 -9.08 -1.89 -9.86
C ARG A 202 -8.99 -2.66 -8.54
N GLN A 203 -8.00 -3.55 -8.43
CA GLN A 203 -7.79 -4.29 -7.19
C GLN A 203 -7.57 -3.36 -6.00
N TYR A 204 -6.82 -2.26 -6.17
CA TYR A 204 -6.58 -1.27 -5.13
C TYR A 204 -7.86 -0.58 -4.66
N VAL A 205 -8.76 -0.23 -5.58
CA VAL A 205 -10.05 0.39 -5.24
C VAL A 205 -10.97 -0.62 -4.53
N ASP A 206 -10.98 -1.87 -4.96
CA ASP A 206 -11.87 -2.91 -4.42
C ASP A 206 -11.47 -3.40 -3.01
N LEU A 207 -10.28 -3.01 -2.53
CA LEU A 207 -9.86 -3.24 -1.14
C LEU A 207 -10.59 -2.25 -0.22
N ASN A 208 -11.79 -2.59 0.25
CA ASN A 208 -12.49 -1.86 1.31
C ASN A 208 -12.37 -2.58 2.66
#